data_AF-A0A7Z2PVR1-F1
#
_entry.id   AF-A0A7Z2PVR1-F1
#
_cell.length_a   1.000
_cell.length_b   1.000
_cell.length_c   1.000
_cell.angle_alpha   90.00
_cell.angle_beta   90.00
_cell.angle_gamma   90.00
#
_symmetry.space_group_name_H-M   'P 1'
#
loop_
_entity.id
_entity.type
_entity.pdbx_description
1 polymer ?
#
loop_
_entity_poly.entity_id
_entity_poly.type
_entity_poly.pdbx_seq_one_letter_code
_entity_poly.pdbx_strand_id
1 'polypeptide(L)' 'MARNSTTKTGLENRTREKIFSSPVALAFVRTVVALRGISETEARQIYLDYINRSRSAGNRGRRVMT' A
#
# COMPACT_ATOMS: atom_id res chain seq x y z
N MET A 1 15.60 19.37 18.26
CA MET A 1 14.57 19.78 17.29
C MET A 1 13.75 18.54 16.90
N ALA A 2 12.48 18.44 17.31
CA ALA A 2 11.58 17.33 16.95
C ALA A 2 10.37 17.89 16.18
N ARG A 3 10.43 17.85 14.85
CA ARG A 3 9.33 18.28 13.97
C ARG A 3 9.32 17.40 12.72
N ASN A 4 8.48 16.35 12.69
CA ASN A 4 7.83 15.80 11.48
C ASN A 4 7.03 14.49 11.70
N SER A 5 7.12 13.82 12.85
CA SER A 5 6.52 12.48 12.97
C SER A 5 4.98 12.44 12.97
N THR A 6 4.30 13.45 13.53
CA THR A 6 2.83 13.44 13.67
C THR A 6 2.08 13.69 12.36
N THR A 7 2.63 14.54 11.47
CA THR A 7 2.00 14.86 10.18
C THR A 7 2.19 13.76 9.14
N LYS A 8 3.27 12.98 9.26
CA LYS A 8 3.55 11.87 8.37
C LYS A 8 2.52 10.75 8.53
N THR A 9 2.20 10.38 9.77
CA THR A 9 1.20 9.34 10.08
C THR A 9 -0.20 9.71 9.60
N GLY A 10 -0.61 10.98 9.76
CA GLY A 10 -1.92 11.45 9.29
C GLY A 10 -2.04 11.45 7.76
N LEU A 11 -0.99 11.87 7.05
CA LEU A 11 -0.95 11.86 5.58
C LEU A 11 -0.91 10.44 5.01
N GLU A 12 -0.15 9.54 5.66
CA GLU A 12 -0.09 8.11 5.31
C GLU A 12 -1.44 7.43 5.52
N ASN A 13 -2.16 7.76 6.61
CA ASN A 13 -3.50 7.24 6.86
C ASN A 13 -4.50 7.71 5.80
N ARG A 14 -4.54 9.00 5.48
CA ARG A 14 -5.43 9.54 4.43
C ARG A 14 -5.14 8.95 3.05
N THR A 15 -3.86 8.69 2.76
CA THR A 15 -3.44 8.04 1.52
C THR A 15 -3.87 6.57 1.48
N ARG A 16 -3.75 5.85 2.59
CA ARG A 16 -4.25 4.47 2.74
C ARG A 16 -5.76 4.39 2.57
N GLU A 17 -6.52 5.30 3.19
CA GLU A 17 -7.98 5.38 3.04
C GLU A 17 -8.38 5.60 1.57
N LYS A 18 -7.67 6.48 0.87
CA LYS A 18 -7.89 6.70 -0.57
C LYS A 18 -7.58 5.46 -1.41
N ILE A 19 -6.50 4.73 -1.10
CA ILE A 19 -6.13 3.48 -1.79
C ILE A 19 -7.22 2.42 -1.60
N PHE A 20 -7.73 2.26 -0.37
CA PHE A 20 -8.77 1.27 -0.06
C PHE A 20 -10.20 1.72 -0.41
N SER A 21 -10.37 2.95 -0.90
CA SER A 21 -11.63 3.36 -1.55
C SER A 21 -11.78 2.81 -2.97
N SER A 22 -10.70 2.25 -3.54
CA SER A 22 -10.73 1.66 -4.88
C SER A 22 -11.51 0.33 -4.89
N PRO A 23 -12.42 0.10 -5.86
CA PRO A 23 -13.14 -1.16 -5.98
C PRO A 23 -12.20 -2.35 -6.20
N VAL A 24 -11.06 -2.13 -6.86
CA VAL A 24 -10.02 -3.15 -7.07
C VAL A 24 -9.35 -3.54 -5.76
N ALA A 25 -9.01 -2.55 -4.93
CA ALA A 25 -8.39 -2.80 -3.63
C ALA A 25 -9.34 -3.54 -2.70
N LEU A 26 -10.63 -3.17 -2.70
CA LEU A 26 -11.67 -3.85 -1.92
C LEU A 26 -11.88 -5.29 -2.38
N ALA A 27 -11.98 -5.54 -3.69
CA ALA A 27 -12.12 -6.88 -4.24
C ALA A 27 -10.92 -7.75 -3.87
N PHE A 28 -9.70 -7.23 -4.04
CA PHE A 28 -8.47 -7.94 -3.66
C PHE A 28 -8.48 -8.35 -2.18
N VAL A 29 -8.78 -7.42 -1.28
CA VAL A 29 -8.82 -7.68 0.16
C VAL A 29 -9.84 -8.77 0.49
N ARG A 30 -11.06 -8.67 -0.06
CA ARG A 30 -12.12 -9.68 0.17
C ARG A 30 -11.70 -11.06 -0.34
N THR A 31 -11.10 -11.13 -1.52
CA THR A 31 -10.61 -12.39 -2.10
C THR A 31 -9.50 -13.00 -1.26
N VAL A 32 -8.52 -12.22 -0.81
CA VAL A 32 -7.40 -12.72 0.00
C VAL A 32 -7.87 -13.20 1.37
N VAL A 33 -8.77 -12.47 2.02
CA VAL A 33 -9.38 -12.89 3.29
C VAL A 33 -10.10 -14.22 3.13
N ALA A 34 -10.94 -14.36 2.10
CA ALA A 34 -11.69 -15.59 1.85
C ALA A 34 -10.79 -16.79 1.51
N LEU A 35 -9.70 -16.57 0.75
CA LEU A 35 -8.81 -17.65 0.32
C LEU A 35 -7.80 -18.08 1.38
N ARG A 36 -7.36 -17.15 2.25
CA ARG A 36 -6.28 -17.41 3.21
C ARG A 36 -6.74 -17.50 4.66
N GLY A 37 -8.00 -17.13 4.96
CA GLY A 37 -8.51 -17.10 6.33
C GLY A 37 -7.79 -16.10 7.23
N ILE A 38 -7.19 -15.06 6.65
CA ILE A 38 -6.43 -14.03 7.39
C ILE A 38 -7.28 -12.82 7.72
N SER A 39 -6.78 -11.97 8.62
CA SER A 39 -7.46 -10.72 8.97
C SER A 39 -7.49 -9.73 7.80
N GLU A 40 -8.50 -8.86 7.78
CA GLU A 40 -8.60 -7.81 6.76
C GLU A 40 -7.38 -6.87 6.78
N THR A 41 -6.88 -6.56 7.98
CA THR A 41 -5.68 -5.72 8.17
C THR A 41 -4.46 -6.33 7.50
N GLU A 42 -4.28 -7.64 7.62
CA GLU A 42 -3.17 -8.37 7.00
C GLU A 42 -3.31 -8.41 5.48
N ALA A 43 -4.52 -8.68 4.97
CA ALA A 43 -4.81 -8.62 3.53
C ALA A 43 -4.56 -7.21 2.94
N ARG A 44 -4.91 -6.15 3.67
CA ARG A 44 -4.60 -4.76 3.30
C ARG A 44 -3.08 -4.51 3.22
N GLN A 45 -2.28 -5.05 4.15
CA GLN A 45 -0.82 -4.92 4.07
C GLN A 45 -0.25 -5.63 2.84
N ILE A 46 -0.75 -6.81 2.49
CA ILE A 46 -0.33 -7.53 1.28
C ILE A 46 -0.59 -6.68 0.02
N TYR A 47 -1.75 -6.02 -0.06
CA TYR A 47 -2.05 -5.14 -1.19
C TYR A 47 -1.09 -3.94 -1.25
N LEU A 48 -0.80 -3.31 -0.10
CA LEU A 48 0.16 -2.20 -0.02
C LEU A 48 1.57 -2.64 -0.42
N ASP A 49 2.01 -3.81 0.01
CA ASP A 49 3.30 -4.37 -0.39
C ASP A 49 3.36 -4.58 -1.90
N TYR A 50 2.32 -5.17 -2.50
CA TYR A 50 2.23 -5.38 -3.94
C TYR A 50 2.38 -4.09 -4.76
N ILE A 51 1.61 -3.05 -4.44
CA ILE A 51 1.68 -1.78 -5.17
C ILE A 51 3.01 -1.06 -4.93
N ASN A 52 3.57 -1.12 -3.71
CA ASN A 52 4.86 -0.50 -3.42
C ASN A 52 6.02 -1.24 -4.10
N ARG A 53 5.94 -2.57 -4.19
CA ARG A 53 6.91 -3.41 -4.91
C ARG A 53 6.90 -3.11 -6.41
N SER A 54 5.72 -2.95 -7.01
CA SER A 54 5.59 -2.52 -8.42
C SER A 54 6.18 -1.12 -8.66
N ARG A 55 6.01 -0.20 -7.70
CA ARG A 55 6.61 1.15 -7.75
C ARG A 55 8.13 1.13 -7.66
N SER A 56 8.70 0.22 -6.87
CA SER A 56 10.17 0.04 -6.76
C SER A 56 10.77 -0.54 -8.05
N ALA A 57 10.06 -1.47 -8.71
CA ALA A 57 10.52 -2.07 -9.96
C ALA A 57 10.63 -1.05 -11.12
N GLY A 58 9.66 -0.13 -11.26
CA GLY A 58 9.69 0.91 -12.29
C GLY A 58 10.82 1.93 -12.13
N ASN A 59 11.28 2.19 -10.90
CA ASN A 59 12.36 3.14 -10.64
C ASN A 59 13.77 2.55 -10.81
N ARG A 60 13.95 1.22 -10.84
CA ARG A 60 15.26 0.61 -11.13
C ARG A 60 15.63 0.65 -12.60
N GLY A 61 14.66 0.63 -13.51
CA GLY A 61 14.91 0.72 -14.96
C GLY A 61 15.35 2.12 -15.43
N ARG A 62 15.12 3.16 -14.63
CA ARG A 62 15.43 4.56 -15.01
C ARG A 62 16.84 5.01 -14.60
N ARG A 63 17.64 4.16 -13.96
CA ARG A 63 18.94 4.51 -13.38
C ARG A 63 20.16 3.98 -14.15
N VAL A 64 19.96 3.47 -15.36
CA VAL A 64 21.03 2.97 -16.25
C VAL A 64 20.94 3.70 -17.59
N MET A 65 21.08 5.03 -17.56
CA MET A 65 21.28 5.86 -18.75
C MET A 65 21.72 7.27 -18.32
N THR A 66 22.91 7.34 -17.75
CA THR A 66 23.76 8.54 -17.71
C THR A 66 25.20 8.07 -17.66
#